data_AF-A0A1Y2V7C5-F1
#
_entry.id   AF-A0A1Y2V7C5-F1
#
_cell.length_a   1.000
_cell.length_b   1.000
_cell.length_c   1.000
_cell.angle_alpha   90.00
_cell.angle_beta   90.00
_cell.angle_gamma   90.00
#
_symmetry.space_group_name_H-M   'P 1'
#
loop_
_entity.id
_entity.type
_entity.pdbx_description
1 polymer ?
#
loop_
_entity_poly.entity_id
_entity_poly.type
_entity_poly.pdbx_seq_one_letter_code
_entity_poly.pdbx_strand_id
1 'polypeptide(L)'
;PEAWPERGEIEMTNANMRYRPELPMVLKDSSIDIHGGEKLVIVGRTGAGKSSLATAIYRLAELSWGQIIIDGLNIKHVPLPMLCSIISIVSQDTALFQVMIQSNMDPFGEYTDVELWNVLHQVCIKDNSIV
;
A
#
# COMPACT_ATOMS: atom_id res chain seq x y z
N PRO A 1 -17.92 -0.57 -5.78
CA PRO A 1 -18.17 -0.55 -7.24
C PRO A 1 -17.20 -1.50 -7.94
N GLU A 2 -17.59 -2.20 -9.00
CA GLU A 2 -16.69 -3.17 -9.68
C GLU A 2 -15.43 -2.52 -10.27
N ALA A 3 -15.47 -1.23 -10.62
CA ALA A 3 -14.37 -0.50 -11.24
C ALA A 3 -13.63 0.47 -10.30
N TRP A 4 -13.87 0.40 -8.98
CA TRP A 4 -13.18 1.27 -8.03
C TRP A 4 -11.83 0.66 -7.62
N PRO A 5 -10.73 1.43 -7.61
CA PRO A 5 -10.60 2.84 -7.98
C PRO A 5 -10.37 3.00 -9.49
N GLU A 6 -10.89 4.09 -10.07
CA GLU A 6 -10.76 4.42 -11.49
C GLU A 6 -9.59 5.39 -11.76
N ARG A 7 -9.39 6.39 -10.90
CA ARG A 7 -8.39 7.45 -11.06
C ARG A 7 -7.23 7.28 -10.10
N GLY A 8 -7.48 6.75 -8.91
CA GLY A 8 -6.48 6.65 -7.84
C GLY A 8 -6.21 7.98 -7.15
N GLU A 9 -7.21 8.86 -7.11
CA GLU A 9 -7.19 10.10 -6.34
C GLU A 9 -7.31 9.80 -4.85
N ILE A 10 -6.51 10.46 -4.01
CA ILE A 10 -6.46 10.25 -2.57
C ILE A 10 -6.58 11.59 -1.86
N GLU A 11 -7.65 11.74 -1.08
CA GLU A 11 -7.86 12.88 -0.20
C GLU A 11 -7.75 12.45 1.26
N MET A 12 -6.84 13.08 1.98
CA MET A 12 -6.69 12.91 3.41
C MET A 12 -7.04 14.23 4.10
N THR A 13 -8.03 14.23 4.99
CA THR A 13 -8.49 15.44 5.67
C THR A 13 -8.34 15.30 7.18
N ASN A 14 -7.50 16.16 7.73
CA ASN A 14 -7.20 16.30 9.15
C ASN A 14 -6.92 14.94 9.83
N ALA A 15 -6.16 14.10 9.15
CA ALA A 15 -5.87 12.76 9.61
C ALA A 15 -4.99 12.79 10.85
N ASN A 16 -5.46 12.05 11.84
CA ASN A 16 -4.91 11.97 13.16
C ASN A 16 -4.78 10.48 13.49
N MET A 17 -3.56 10.01 13.73
CA MET A 17 -3.27 8.59 13.93
C MET A 17 -2.31 8.36 15.09
N ARG A 18 -2.61 7.35 15.91
CA ARG A 18 -1.70 6.74 16.89
C ARG A 18 -1.76 5.23 16.73
N TYR A 19 -0.66 4.53 17.01
CA TYR A 19 -0.61 3.08 16.88
C TYR A 19 -1.43 2.35 17.96
N ARG A 20 -1.55 2.93 19.15
CA ARG A 20 -2.36 2.40 20.25
C ARG A 20 -2.98 3.54 21.05
N PRO A 21 -4.15 3.36 21.70
CA PRO A 21 -4.83 4.39 22.47
C PRO A 21 -3.93 5.14 23.47
N GLU A 22 -3.07 4.40 24.16
CA GLU A 22 -2.14 4.88 25.19
C GLU A 22 -0.89 5.58 24.65
N LEU A 23 -0.59 5.44 23.36
CA LEU A 23 0.58 6.04 22.72
C LEU A 23 0.28 7.46 22.22
N PRO A 24 1.31 8.32 22.12
CA PRO A 24 1.14 9.65 21.56
C PRO A 24 0.73 9.60 20.08
N MET A 25 0.07 10.66 19.64
CA MET A 25 -0.26 10.87 18.22
C MET A 25 1.01 10.96 17.38
N VAL A 26 1.05 10.17 16.31
CA VAL A 26 2.17 10.14 15.35
C VAL A 26 1.86 11.01 14.14
N LEU A 27 0.66 10.88 13.57
CA LEU A 27 0.13 11.84 12.60
C LEU A 27 -0.78 12.81 13.34
N LYS A 28 -0.59 14.11 13.10
CA LYS A 28 -1.32 15.20 13.77
C LYS A 28 -1.83 16.14 12.69
N ASP A 29 -3.15 16.28 12.61
CA ASP A 29 -3.86 17.19 11.68
C ASP A 29 -3.27 17.20 10.27
N SER A 30 -2.98 16.01 9.73
CA SER A 30 -2.32 15.86 8.44
C SER A 30 -3.36 15.86 7.33
N SER A 31 -3.25 16.83 6.42
CA SER A 31 -4.10 16.92 5.23
C SER A 31 -3.25 16.90 3.97
N ILE A 32 -3.60 16.02 3.03
CA ILE A 32 -2.88 15.82 1.77
C ILE A 32 -3.92 15.51 0.69
N ASP A 33 -3.69 16.05 -0.49
CA ASP A 33 -4.48 15.79 -1.69
C ASP A 33 -3.52 15.26 -2.77
N ILE A 34 -3.85 14.11 -3.35
CA ILE A 34 -3.05 13.42 -4.36
C ILE A 34 -3.95 13.13 -5.54
N HIS A 35 -3.65 13.72 -6.69
CA HIS A 35 -4.48 13.54 -7.88
C HIS A 35 -4.21 12.19 -8.54
N GLY A 36 -5.20 11.68 -9.28
CA GLY A 36 -5.06 10.44 -10.05
C GLY A 36 -3.87 10.49 -11.01
N GLY A 37 -3.03 9.46 -10.97
CA GLY A 37 -1.81 9.34 -11.79
C GLY A 37 -0.62 10.18 -11.33
N GLU A 38 -0.74 10.91 -10.21
CA GLU A 38 0.34 11.70 -9.64
C GLU A 38 1.43 10.83 -9.00
N LYS A 39 2.70 11.24 -9.14
CA LYS A 39 3.84 10.62 -8.47
C LYS A 39 4.31 11.49 -7.32
N LEU A 40 3.98 11.10 -6.09
CA LEU A 40 4.38 11.80 -4.88
C LEU A 40 5.63 11.17 -4.25
N VAL A 41 6.55 12.01 -3.78
CA VAL A 41 7.70 11.59 -2.97
C VAL A 41 7.64 12.26 -1.59
N ILE A 42 7.60 11.46 -0.53
CA ILE A 42 7.55 11.93 0.85
C ILE A 42 8.97 11.90 1.44
N VAL A 43 9.50 13.06 1.82
CA VAL A 43 10.85 13.21 2.40
C VAL A 43 10.80 13.74 3.83
N GLY A 44 11.85 13.49 4.61
CA GLY A 44 11.98 13.96 5.99
C GLY A 44 12.91 13.11 6.84
N ARG A 45 13.29 13.62 8.02
CA ARG A 45 14.17 12.91 8.97
C ARG A 45 13.57 11.56 9.41
N THR A 46 14.42 10.65 9.88
CA THR A 46 13.96 9.43 10.57
C THR A 46 13.05 9.80 11.74
N GLY A 47 11.92 9.09 11.89
CA GLY A 47 10.91 9.38 12.91
C GLY A 47 9.91 10.49 12.55
N ALA A 48 10.02 11.15 11.39
CA ALA A 48 9.09 12.21 10.98
C ALA A 48 7.67 11.73 10.61
N GLY A 49 7.36 10.44 10.75
CA GLY A 49 6.01 9.91 10.47
C GLY A 49 5.76 9.48 9.03
N LYS A 50 6.77 9.42 8.16
CA LYS A 50 6.63 8.99 6.75
C LYS A 50 6.02 7.59 6.61
N SER A 51 6.58 6.61 7.33
CA SER A 51 6.04 5.25 7.33
C SER A 51 4.64 5.21 7.94
N SER A 52 4.37 6.03 8.96
CA SER A 52 3.05 6.14 9.58
C SER A 52 1.99 6.69 8.61
N LEU A 53 2.37 7.64 7.75
CA LEU A 53 1.50 8.15 6.68
C LEU A 53 1.12 7.04 5.70
N ALA A 54 2.10 6.25 5.25
CA ALA A 54 1.84 5.10 4.40
C ALA A 54 0.93 4.07 5.10
N THR A 55 1.23 3.73 6.36
CA THR A 55 0.39 2.84 7.19
C THR A 55 -1.06 3.30 7.30
N ALA A 56 -1.31 4.61 7.41
CA ALA A 56 -2.65 5.18 7.46
C ALA A 56 -3.40 5.05 6.13
N ILE A 57 -2.74 5.36 5.00
CA ILE A 57 -3.33 5.24 3.65
C ILE A 57 -3.70 3.79 3.34
N TYR A 58 -2.83 2.84 3.71
CA TYR A 58 -3.09 1.40 3.57
C TYR A 58 -4.09 0.84 4.58
N ARG A 59 -4.57 1.67 5.52
CA ARG A 59 -5.40 1.27 6.65
C ARG A 59 -4.84 0.06 7.42
N LEU A 60 -3.52 0.00 7.54
CA LEU A 60 -2.82 -0.94 8.44
C LEU A 60 -2.93 -0.49 9.90
N ALA A 61 -3.17 0.80 10.11
CA ALA A 61 -3.60 1.38 11.38
C ALA A 61 -4.77 2.33 11.12
N GLU A 62 -5.80 2.23 11.96
CA GLU A 62 -6.99 3.08 11.85
C GLU A 62 -6.69 4.53 12.29
N LEU A 63 -7.35 5.48 11.63
CA LEU A 63 -7.33 6.86 12.08
C LEU A 63 -8.09 7.02 13.40
N SER A 64 -7.51 7.77 14.32
CA SER A 64 -8.18 8.22 15.53
C SER A 64 -9.18 9.33 15.24
N TRP A 65 -8.88 10.19 14.27
CA TRP A 65 -9.77 11.26 13.80
C TRP A 65 -9.43 11.65 12.35
N GLY A 66 -10.37 12.32 11.68
CA GLY A 66 -10.27 12.66 10.26
C GLY A 66 -10.74 11.53 9.35
N GLN A 67 -10.39 11.62 8.07
CA GLN A 67 -10.75 10.62 7.07
C GLN A 67 -9.73 10.54 5.94
N ILE A 68 -9.72 9.40 5.26
CA ILE A 68 -9.04 9.16 3.99
C ILE A 68 -10.10 8.70 2.99
N ILE A 69 -10.12 9.33 1.84
CA ILE A 69 -11.03 9.07 0.74
C ILE A 69 -10.19 8.67 -0.47
N ILE A 70 -10.57 7.60 -1.15
CA ILE A 70 -9.98 7.21 -2.43
C ILE A 70 -11.09 7.22 -3.48
N ASP A 71 -10.92 7.99 -4.55
CA ASP A 71 -11.93 8.20 -5.60
C ASP A 71 -13.36 8.43 -5.04
N GLY A 72 -13.49 9.36 -4.09
CA GLY A 72 -14.77 9.71 -3.48
C GLY A 72 -15.32 8.72 -2.44
N LEU A 73 -14.68 7.57 -2.22
CA LEU A 73 -15.08 6.61 -1.19
C LEU A 73 -14.20 6.70 0.06
N ASN A 74 -14.82 6.94 1.22
CA ASN A 74 -14.12 6.89 2.50
C ASN A 74 -13.69 5.46 2.81
N ILE A 75 -12.37 5.23 2.90
CA ILE A 75 -11.80 3.89 3.03
C ILE A 75 -12.19 3.21 4.33
N LYS A 76 -12.59 3.96 5.37
CA LYS A 76 -13.09 3.42 6.65
C LYS A 76 -14.27 2.48 6.44
N HIS A 77 -15.08 2.71 5.42
CA HIS A 77 -16.28 1.91 5.13
C HIS A 77 -16.04 0.82 4.07
N VAL A 78 -14.86 0.79 3.46
CA VAL A 78 -14.48 -0.24 2.48
C VAL A 78 -14.02 -1.49 3.23
N PRO A 79 -14.41 -2.72 2.84
CA PRO A 79 -13.86 -3.94 3.42
C PRO A 79 -12.34 -4.06 3.22
N LEU A 80 -11.59 -4.52 4.23
CA LEU A 80 -10.13 -4.68 4.13
C LEU A 80 -9.69 -5.53 2.93
N PRO A 81 -10.29 -6.70 2.63
CA PRO A 81 -9.88 -7.50 1.47
C PRO A 81 -10.00 -6.74 0.15
N MET A 82 -11.06 -5.93 0.00
CA MET A 82 -11.25 -5.09 -1.19
C MET A 82 -10.18 -3.99 -1.26
N LEU A 83 -9.91 -3.31 -0.15
CA LEU A 83 -8.87 -2.27 -0.08
C LEU A 83 -7.47 -2.85 -0.36
N CYS A 84 -7.16 -4.04 0.15
CA CYS A 84 -5.89 -4.73 -0.12
C CYS A 84 -5.75 -5.18 -1.57
N SER A 85 -6.85 -5.46 -2.28
CA SER A 85 -6.79 -5.89 -3.69
C SER A 85 -6.47 -4.77 -4.67
N ILE A 86 -6.70 -3.51 -4.29
CA ILE A 86 -6.56 -2.34 -5.18
C ILE A 86 -5.30 -1.50 -4.88
N ILE A 87 -4.61 -1.77 -3.77
CA ILE A 87 -3.41 -1.03 -3.36
C ILE A 87 -2.25 -2.01 -3.15
N SER A 88 -1.16 -1.79 -3.90
CA SER A 88 0.07 -2.57 -3.79
C SER A 88 1.12 -1.87 -2.93
N ILE A 89 1.81 -2.64 -2.09
CA ILE A 89 2.83 -2.14 -1.16
C ILE A 89 4.10 -2.95 -1.36
N VAL A 90 5.24 -2.27 -1.44
CA VAL A 90 6.56 -2.91 -1.32
C VAL A 90 7.10 -2.59 0.07
N SER A 91 7.23 -3.60 0.91
CA SER A 91 7.76 -3.45 2.27
C SER A 91 9.26 -3.16 2.25
N GLN A 92 9.76 -2.48 3.29
CA GLN A 92 11.20 -2.25 3.47
C GLN A 92 11.95 -3.56 3.73
N ASP A 93 11.36 -4.45 4.54
CA ASP A 93 11.87 -5.80 4.79
C ASP A 93 11.06 -6.80 3.95
N THR A 94 11.74 -7.53 3.05
CA THR A 94 11.12 -8.57 2.22
C THR A 94 11.16 -9.91 2.95
N ALA A 95 10.00 -10.54 3.14
CA ALA A 95 9.90 -11.89 3.67
C ALA A 95 9.43 -12.84 2.58
N LEU A 96 10.15 -13.95 2.40
CA LEU A 96 9.77 -15.03 1.49
C LEU A 96 9.42 -16.27 2.30
N PHE A 97 8.39 -16.98 1.87
CA PHE A 97 8.05 -18.28 2.41
C PHE A 97 8.99 -19.34 1.84
N GLN A 98 9.32 -20.36 2.65
CA GLN A 98 10.10 -21.54 2.22
C GLN A 98 9.25 -22.49 1.34
N VAL A 99 8.81 -21.98 0.20
CA VAL A 99 7.99 -22.65 -0.80
C VAL A 99 8.55 -22.34 -2.20
N MET A 100 7.90 -22.83 -3.25
CA MET A 100 8.31 -22.51 -4.62
C MET A 100 8.24 -21.00 -4.89
N ILE A 101 9.09 -20.51 -5.79
CA ILE A 101 9.08 -19.10 -6.22
C ILE A 101 7.70 -18.74 -6.78
N GLN A 102 7.12 -19.62 -7.60
CA GLN A 102 5.76 -19.47 -8.12
C GLN A 102 4.73 -19.25 -7.00
N SER A 103 4.78 -20.02 -5.92
CA SER A 103 3.85 -19.88 -4.79
C SER A 103 4.08 -18.60 -3.98
N ASN A 104 5.29 -18.01 -4.01
CA ASN A 104 5.53 -16.69 -3.43
C ASN A 104 5.01 -15.56 -4.34
N MET A 105 5.00 -15.76 -5.66
CA MET A 105 4.51 -14.78 -6.64
C MET A 105 2.99 -14.79 -6.80
N ASP A 106 2.42 -15.99 -6.85
CA ASP A 106 1.00 -16.23 -7.05
C ASP A 106 0.51 -17.30 -6.06
N PRO A 107 0.21 -16.90 -4.81
CA PRO A 107 -0.24 -17.81 -3.78
C PRO A 107 -1.65 -18.36 -4.02
N PHE A 108 -2.42 -17.78 -4.94
CA PHE A 108 -3.82 -18.14 -5.22
C PHE A 108 -3.98 -18.90 -6.54
N GLY A 109 -2.94 -18.98 -7.37
CA GLY A 109 -2.99 -19.67 -8.66
C GLY A 109 -3.84 -18.92 -9.69
N GLU A 110 -3.86 -17.58 -9.62
CA GLU A 110 -4.66 -16.71 -10.50
C GLU A 110 -4.01 -16.48 -11.86
N TYR A 111 -2.70 -16.75 -11.99
CA TYR A 111 -1.91 -16.42 -13.18
C TYR A 111 -1.31 -17.66 -13.84
N THR A 112 -1.14 -17.58 -15.15
CA THR A 112 -0.49 -18.63 -15.95
C THR A 112 1.03 -18.58 -15.83
N ASP A 113 1.70 -19.72 -16.06
CA ASP A 113 3.16 -19.78 -16.06
C ASP A 113 3.80 -18.76 -17.03
N VAL A 114 3.14 -18.49 -18.17
CA VAL A 114 3.63 -17.52 -19.17
C VAL A 114 3.60 -16.10 -18.60
N GLU A 115 2.55 -15.72 -17.88
CA GLU A 115 2.43 -14.40 -17.25
C GLU A 115 3.48 -14.24 -16.13
N LEU A 116 3.66 -15.28 -15.31
CA LEU A 116 4.68 -15.28 -14.26
C LEU A 116 6.10 -15.16 -14.85
N TRP A 117 6.39 -15.89 -15.92
CA TRP A 117 7.67 -15.79 -16.63
C TRP A 117 7.91 -14.40 -17.23
N ASN A 118 6.87 -13.75 -17.77
CA ASN A 118 6.98 -12.40 -18.32
C ASN A 118 7.35 -11.39 -17.23
N VAL A 119 6.75 -11.49 -16.04
CA VAL A 119 7.10 -10.62 -14.90
C VAL A 119 8.55 -10.83 -14.47
N LEU A 120 9.01 -12.09 -14.35
CA LEU A 120 10.40 -12.41 -13.99
C LEU A 120 11.42 -11.83 -14.99
N HIS A 121 11.05 -11.80 -16.27
CA HIS A 121 11.85 -11.15 -17.31
C HIS A 121 11.92 -9.63 -17.13
N GLN A 122 10.79 -8.98 -16.85
CA GLN A 122 10.72 -7.52 -16.66
C GLN A 122 11.53 -7.05 -15.45
N VAL A 123 11.59 -7.84 -14.38
CA VAL A 123 12.37 -7.53 -13.18
C VAL A 123 13.82 -8.02 -13.22
N CYS A 124 14.29 -8.46 -14.40
CA CYS A 124 15.67 -8.91 -14.66
C CYS A 124 16.18 -10.05 -13.76
N ILE A 125 15.29 -10.89 -13.20
CA ILE A 125 15.68 -12.01 -12.33
C ILE A 125 16.20 -13.22 -13.15
N LYS A 126 15.99 -13.24 -14.47
CA LYS A 126 16.40 -14.36 -15.34
C LYS A 126 17.92 -14.47 -15.55
N ASP A 127 18.66 -13.38 -15.40
CA ASP A 127 20.09 -13.30 -15.78
C ASP A 127 21.06 -13.45 -14.60
N ASN A 128 20.64 -14.10 -13.51
CA ASN A 128 21.63 -14.65 -12.58
C ASN A 128 22.16 -15.98 -13.12
N SER A 129 23.10 -15.86 -14.06
CA SER A 129 24.28 -16.72 -14.02
C SER A 129 24.90 -16.54 -12.64
N ILE A 130 24.47 -17.35 -11.68
CA ILE A 130 25.21 -17.57 -10.45
C ILE A 130 26.51 -18.24 -10.89
N VAL A 131 27.55 -17.43 -11.06
CA VAL A 131 28.95 -17.84 -11.02
C VAL A 131 29.42 -17.65 -9.59
#